data_AF-A0A9P0DCK5-F1
#
_entry.id   AF-A0A9P0DCK5-F1
#
_cell.length_a   1.000
_cell.length_b   1.000
_cell.length_c   1.000
_cell.angle_alpha   90.00
_cell.angle_beta   90.00
_cell.angle_gamma   90.00
#
_symmetry.space_group_name_H-M   'P 1'
#
loop_
_entity.id
_entity.type
_entity.pdbx_description
1 polymer ?
#
loop_
_entity_poly.entity_id
_entity_poly.type
_entity_poly.pdbx_seq_one_letter_code
_entity_poly.pdbx_strand_id
1 'polypeptide(L)'
;MTTTCAAKHQSSLQALKIPIVIVEEAAEILESHIIAALTTHCEHLILIGDHQQLKPSTANYKIETKFKLGVSLFERMVLNNIPCHTLNIQHRMKPEIANLIRPAIYPALKDGNSVLRRDPVRGIERDLFFIDHNEEEKLCNDNSKKNVHEAKFLMTLAKHLILNGYKPDQIVVLAAYLGQMFEMERQKCHIAKDVRIAVLDNYQGEEADIILLSLVRNNSNNSIGFLKLENRVCVALSRARNGLYIMGNMKLLCSNSEIWPKIQNTLQQQEAIGSHLTLRCVIHRHKVTRVTTASDFANLPLGGCDLVCETPLNCGHVCLRSCHIEDREHAEYKCRKTCGKILCDDQSHVCDKLCYETCDPCSYPVERHLKCGHVVKIACHLDPTTYNCRIAVEATLPCGHVQYIACHMDPITYNCLIPVEATLPCDHITMKPCYMDKKTVECPFPCDNRVEPCGHSCEKKCHVMIDPDHLDYSCRKPCDKIYKGCTADEPHICQEYCSKDCGNCPVLVCKTRSCGHIFEMECSINPEDIVCEEPCKKLLNCGHKCEETCSDPCGLCKEKLTTTFSPKIARNLVTLS
;
A
#
# COMPACT_ATOMS: atom_id res chain seq x y z
N MET A 1 27.33 -20.51 19.35
CA MET A 1 27.32 -20.01 20.75
C MET A 1 28.38 -18.92 20.86
N THR A 2 28.06 -17.73 21.36
CA THR A 2 29.09 -16.68 21.55
C THR A 2 30.05 -17.07 22.67
N THR A 3 31.30 -16.61 22.63
CA THR A 3 32.30 -16.96 23.66
C THR A 3 31.92 -16.48 25.05
N THR A 4 31.24 -15.34 25.16
CA THR A 4 30.65 -14.87 26.43
C THR A 4 29.59 -15.83 26.97
N CYS A 5 28.76 -16.41 26.10
CA CYS A 5 27.77 -17.41 26.49
C CYS A 5 28.45 -18.73 26.90
N ALA A 6 29.47 -19.15 26.15
CA ALA A 6 30.28 -20.33 26.46
C ALA A 6 30.93 -20.22 27.85
N ALA A 7 31.58 -19.09 28.12
CA ALA A 7 32.21 -18.80 29.42
C ALA A 7 31.20 -18.79 30.58
N LYS A 8 29.95 -18.35 30.35
CA LYS A 8 28.88 -18.38 31.36
C LYS A 8 28.36 -19.79 31.67
N HIS A 9 28.37 -20.70 30.69
CA HIS A 9 27.83 -22.06 30.82
C HIS A 9 28.94 -23.10 31.00
N GLN A 10 30.01 -22.75 31.71
CA GLN A 10 31.18 -23.60 31.90
C GLN A 10 30.82 -24.98 32.48
N SER A 11 29.86 -25.05 33.43
CA SER A 11 29.40 -26.32 34.00
C SER A 11 28.75 -27.24 32.96
N SER A 12 27.99 -26.66 32.02
CA SER A 12 27.37 -27.41 30.92
C SER A 12 28.43 -27.90 29.93
N LEU A 13 29.39 -27.04 29.59
CA LEU A 13 30.51 -27.43 28.71
C LEU A 13 31.35 -28.55 29.33
N GLN A 14 31.63 -28.46 30.63
CA GLN A 14 32.37 -29.47 31.38
C GLN A 14 31.62 -30.82 31.39
N ALA A 15 30.29 -30.79 31.56
CA ALA A 15 29.46 -31.99 31.53
C ALA A 15 29.42 -32.66 30.15
N LEU A 16 29.48 -31.85 29.07
CA LEU A 16 29.49 -32.35 27.69
C LEU A 16 30.82 -33.00 27.29
N LYS A 17 31.91 -32.78 28.04
CA LYS A 17 33.25 -33.37 27.81
C LYS A 17 33.73 -33.23 26.35
N ILE A 18 33.60 -32.03 25.80
CA ILE A 18 33.86 -31.76 24.38
C ILE A 18 35.37 -31.88 24.08
N PRO A 19 35.80 -32.79 23.19
CA PRO A 19 37.22 -32.99 22.87
C PRO A 19 37.77 -31.99 21.84
N ILE A 20 36.92 -31.45 20.97
CA ILE A 20 37.33 -30.55 19.88
C ILE A 20 36.58 -29.23 20.01
N VAL A 21 37.31 -28.13 20.05
CA VAL A 21 36.77 -26.77 20.12
C VAL A 21 37.25 -25.97 18.92
N ILE A 22 36.30 -25.41 18.16
CA ILE A 22 36.59 -24.50 17.05
C ILE A 22 36.14 -23.11 17.44
N VAL A 23 37.04 -22.13 17.30
CA VAL A 23 36.77 -20.72 17.58
C VAL A 23 36.98 -19.93 16.30
N GLU A 24 35.89 -19.43 15.72
CA GLU A 24 35.93 -18.47 14.61
C GLU A 24 36.11 -17.04 15.14
N GLU A 25 36.70 -16.17 14.30
CA GLU A 25 37.08 -14.79 14.66
C GLU A 25 37.95 -14.73 15.94
N ALA A 26 38.80 -15.75 16.14
CA ALA A 26 39.63 -15.91 17.34
C ALA A 26 40.58 -14.71 17.59
N ALA A 27 40.90 -13.95 16.54
CA ALA A 27 41.70 -12.74 16.64
C ALA A 27 40.97 -11.57 17.32
N GLU A 28 39.63 -11.53 17.26
CA GLU A 28 38.79 -10.48 17.84
C GLU A 28 38.32 -10.82 19.28
N ILE A 29 38.60 -12.04 19.74
CA ILE A 29 38.14 -12.50 21.05
C ILE A 29 39.22 -12.31 22.12
N LEU A 30 38.82 -11.76 23.28
CA LEU A 30 39.68 -11.65 24.44
C LEU A 30 40.18 -13.04 24.85
N GLU A 31 41.49 -13.14 25.10
CA GLU A 31 42.12 -14.40 25.53
C GLU A 31 41.39 -15.03 26.72
N SER A 32 41.00 -14.21 27.70
CA SER A 32 40.29 -14.67 28.90
C SER A 32 38.97 -15.37 28.58
N HIS A 33 38.25 -14.94 27.54
CA HIS A 33 36.99 -15.57 27.14
C HIS A 33 37.22 -16.95 26.52
N ILE A 34 38.29 -17.11 25.73
CA ILE A 34 38.62 -18.42 25.16
C ILE A 34 39.03 -19.36 26.30
N ILE A 35 39.95 -18.95 27.17
CA ILE A 35 40.42 -19.78 28.29
C ILE A 35 39.26 -20.21 29.19
N ALA A 36 38.35 -19.30 29.52
CA ALA A 36 37.18 -19.61 30.36
C ALA A 36 36.18 -20.59 29.69
N ALA A 37 36.16 -20.65 28.35
CA ALA A 37 35.31 -21.57 27.61
C ALA A 37 35.94 -22.97 27.42
N LEU A 38 37.26 -23.10 27.60
CA LEU A 38 37.94 -24.40 27.50
C LEU A 38 37.66 -25.25 28.74
N THR A 39 37.52 -26.55 28.52
CA THR A 39 37.33 -27.55 29.58
C THR A 39 38.56 -28.43 29.68
N THR A 40 38.69 -29.16 30.79
CA THR A 40 39.77 -30.16 30.96
C THR A 40 39.67 -31.33 29.97
N HIS A 41 38.57 -31.42 29.22
CA HIS A 41 38.33 -32.46 28.22
C HIS A 41 38.72 -32.01 26.80
N CYS A 42 39.09 -30.75 26.59
CA CYS A 42 39.51 -30.26 25.28
C CYS A 42 40.89 -30.84 24.91
N GLU A 43 40.93 -31.65 23.86
CA GLU A 43 42.16 -32.26 23.31
C GLU A 43 42.67 -31.52 22.07
N HIS A 44 41.76 -30.90 21.29
CA HIS A 44 42.11 -30.17 20.07
C HIS A 44 41.40 -28.82 20.02
N LEU A 45 42.18 -27.74 20.04
CA LEU A 45 41.71 -26.37 19.88
C LEU A 45 42.08 -25.84 18.49
N ILE A 46 41.08 -25.47 17.70
CA ILE A 46 41.24 -24.87 16.38
C ILE A 46 40.84 -23.40 16.46
N LEU A 47 41.79 -22.51 16.24
CA LEU A 47 41.57 -21.06 16.24
C LEU A 47 41.64 -20.54 14.80
N ILE A 48 40.54 -19.96 14.33
CA ILE A 48 40.42 -19.37 13.00
C ILE A 48 40.25 -17.86 13.20
N GLY A 49 41.14 -17.06 12.64
CA GLY A 49 41.06 -15.60 12.76
C GLY A 49 42.16 -14.90 11.98
N ASP A 50 42.10 -13.57 12.01
CA ASP A 50 43.04 -12.70 11.32
C ASP A 50 43.55 -11.62 12.27
N HIS A 51 44.80 -11.78 12.72
CA HIS A 51 45.45 -10.86 13.67
C HIS A 51 45.77 -9.47 13.06
N GLN A 52 45.64 -9.33 11.73
CA GLN A 52 45.79 -8.06 11.01
C GLN A 52 44.44 -7.31 10.89
N GLN A 53 43.31 -7.91 11.30
CA GLN A 53 41.98 -7.26 11.41
C GLN A 53 41.68 -6.82 12.85
N LEU A 54 40.42 -6.57 13.24
CA LEU A 54 40.11 -5.99 14.55
C LEU A 54 40.63 -6.86 15.69
N LYS A 55 41.11 -6.16 16.72
CA LYS A 55 41.54 -6.73 18.00
C LYS A 55 40.38 -6.72 18.99
N PRO A 56 40.45 -7.54 20.04
CA PRO A 56 39.45 -7.53 21.09
C PRO A 56 39.32 -6.14 21.73
N SER A 57 38.09 -5.64 21.79
CA SER A 57 37.80 -4.36 22.42
C SER A 57 37.96 -4.48 23.94
N THR A 58 38.79 -3.60 24.53
CA THR A 58 38.94 -3.52 25.99
C THR A 58 38.14 -2.35 26.54
N ALA A 59 37.66 -2.45 27.77
CA ALA A 59 36.85 -1.40 28.41
C ALA A 59 37.60 -0.06 28.58
N ASN A 60 38.94 -0.07 28.51
CA ASN A 60 39.75 1.11 28.75
C ASN A 60 41.01 1.10 27.88
N TYR A 61 41.23 2.17 27.13
CA TYR A 61 42.42 2.39 26.31
C TYR A 61 43.74 2.19 27.08
N LYS A 62 43.80 2.56 28.37
CA LYS A 62 44.99 2.31 29.21
C LYS A 62 45.26 0.82 29.40
N ILE A 63 44.21 0.01 29.50
CA ILE A 63 44.34 -1.44 29.66
C ILE A 63 44.85 -2.08 28.38
N GLU A 64 44.34 -1.64 27.24
CA GLU A 64 44.82 -2.07 25.93
C GLU A 64 46.29 -1.72 25.69
N THR A 65 46.66 -0.46 25.94
CA THR A 65 47.96 0.06 25.54
C THR A 65 49.08 -0.30 26.51
N LYS A 66 48.83 -0.17 27.83
CA LYS A 66 49.82 -0.41 28.88
C LYS A 66 49.92 -1.89 29.24
N PHE A 67 48.79 -2.58 29.35
CA PHE A 67 48.73 -3.97 29.82
C PHE A 67 48.51 -4.98 28.69
N LYS A 68 48.36 -4.53 27.43
CA LYS A 68 48.26 -5.38 26.23
C LYS A 68 47.12 -6.41 26.29
N LEU A 69 46.04 -6.10 27.02
CA LEU A 69 44.87 -6.99 27.11
C LEU A 69 44.09 -7.10 25.79
N GLY A 70 44.39 -6.23 24.81
CA GLY A 70 43.88 -6.32 23.45
C GLY A 70 44.66 -7.29 22.55
N VAL A 71 45.62 -8.07 23.08
CA VAL A 71 46.24 -9.16 22.33
C VAL A 71 45.39 -10.41 22.55
N SER A 72 44.82 -10.96 21.48
CA SER A 72 44.03 -12.20 21.54
C SER A 72 44.91 -13.41 21.76
N LEU A 73 44.31 -14.53 22.17
CA LEU A 73 45.04 -15.80 22.27
C LEU A 73 45.66 -16.18 20.92
N PHE A 74 44.92 -15.97 19.83
CA PHE A 74 45.38 -16.22 18.47
C PHE A 74 46.60 -15.38 18.11
N GLU A 75 46.53 -14.05 18.31
CA GLU A 75 47.66 -13.15 18.04
C GLU A 75 48.88 -13.54 18.90
N ARG A 76 48.68 -13.86 20.18
CA ARG A 76 49.77 -14.30 21.06
C ARG A 76 50.42 -15.60 20.58
N MET A 77 49.63 -16.57 20.12
CA MET A 77 50.15 -17.83 19.58
C MET A 77 51.00 -17.58 18.33
N VAL A 78 50.54 -16.72 17.41
CA VAL A 78 51.28 -16.32 16.21
C VAL A 78 52.60 -15.62 16.59
N LEU A 79 52.57 -14.68 17.54
CA LEU A 79 53.76 -13.98 18.02
C LEU A 79 54.78 -14.91 18.70
N ASN A 80 54.32 -16.01 19.28
CA ASN A 80 55.16 -17.05 19.86
C ASN A 80 55.64 -18.09 18.85
N ASN A 81 55.49 -17.83 17.54
CA ASN A 81 55.92 -18.71 16.44
C ASN A 81 55.24 -20.08 16.43
N ILE A 82 54.01 -20.18 16.95
CA ILE A 82 53.20 -21.40 16.74
C ILE A 82 52.85 -21.48 15.24
N PRO A 83 52.99 -22.66 14.60
CA PRO A 83 52.65 -22.83 13.20
C PRO A 83 51.23 -22.35 12.89
N CYS A 84 51.13 -21.39 11.97
CA CYS A 84 49.87 -20.83 11.50
C CYS A 84 49.78 -21.02 9.98
N HIS A 85 48.67 -21.57 9.51
CA HIS A 85 48.40 -21.73 8.09
C HIS A 85 47.57 -20.55 7.58
N THR A 86 48.06 -19.86 6.54
CA THR A 86 47.40 -18.69 5.97
C THR A 86 46.74 -19.04 4.64
N LEU A 87 45.46 -18.69 4.49
CA LEU A 87 44.74 -18.78 3.22
C LEU A 87 45.04 -17.52 2.39
N ASN A 88 45.82 -17.68 1.32
CA ASN A 88 46.35 -16.55 0.55
C ASN A 88 45.53 -16.20 -0.71
N ILE A 89 44.43 -16.92 -1.00
CA ILE A 89 43.59 -16.64 -2.19
C ILE A 89 42.30 -15.97 -1.73
N GLN A 90 42.06 -14.73 -2.16
CA GLN A 90 40.85 -13.98 -1.86
C GLN A 90 39.82 -14.14 -2.99
N HIS A 91 38.54 -14.27 -2.60
CA HIS A 91 37.42 -14.44 -3.53
C HIS A 91 36.34 -13.35 -3.39
N ARG A 92 36.60 -12.30 -2.61
CA ARG A 92 35.64 -11.25 -2.25
C ARG A 92 35.75 -10.00 -3.13
N MET A 93 36.93 -9.37 -3.17
CA MET A 93 37.12 -8.02 -3.69
C MET A 93 37.57 -8.06 -5.14
N LYS A 94 37.18 -7.07 -5.95
CA LYS A 94 37.87 -6.83 -7.23
C LYS A 94 39.36 -6.53 -6.99
N PRO A 95 40.27 -6.86 -7.93
CA PRO A 95 41.72 -6.65 -7.75
C PRO A 95 42.11 -5.21 -7.41
N GLU A 96 41.45 -4.23 -8.00
CA GLU A 96 41.66 -2.79 -7.73
C GLU A 96 41.44 -2.42 -6.25
N ILE A 97 40.40 -3.00 -5.63
CA ILE A 97 40.08 -2.84 -4.20
C ILE A 97 41.09 -3.62 -3.35
N ALA A 98 41.39 -4.87 -3.71
CA ALA A 98 42.35 -5.71 -2.99
C ALA A 98 43.76 -5.10 -2.96
N ASN A 99 44.15 -4.36 -4.00
CA ASN A 99 45.43 -3.65 -4.06
C ASN A 99 45.56 -2.54 -3.01
N LEU A 100 44.47 -2.06 -2.39
CA LEU A 100 44.58 -1.10 -1.29
C LEU A 100 45.20 -1.72 -0.03
N ILE A 101 44.97 -3.01 0.19
CA ILE A 101 45.48 -3.76 1.35
C ILE A 101 46.69 -4.62 1.00
N ARG A 102 46.97 -4.87 -0.29
CA ARG A 102 48.14 -5.59 -0.79
C ARG A 102 49.06 -4.67 -1.61
N PRO A 103 50.38 -4.60 -1.31
CA PRO A 103 51.12 -5.40 -0.34
C PRO A 103 51.18 -4.77 1.06
N ALA A 104 50.47 -3.66 1.28
CA ALA A 104 50.66 -2.81 2.45
C ALA A 104 50.37 -3.51 3.79
N ILE A 105 49.37 -4.41 3.81
CA ILE A 105 48.94 -5.19 4.98
C ILE A 105 49.14 -6.70 4.73
N TYR A 106 48.77 -7.18 3.53
CA TYR A 106 48.91 -8.60 3.15
C TYR A 106 49.81 -8.77 1.91
N PRO A 107 51.13 -8.96 2.08
CA PRO A 107 52.06 -9.11 0.95
C PRO A 107 51.80 -10.34 0.07
N ALA A 108 51.30 -11.44 0.67
CA ALA A 108 51.13 -12.72 -0.01
C ALA A 108 49.73 -12.95 -0.61
N LEU A 109 48.80 -12.01 -0.45
CA LEU A 109 47.41 -12.15 -0.90
C LEU A 109 47.34 -12.23 -2.44
N LYS A 110 46.52 -13.14 -2.98
CA LYS A 110 46.33 -13.36 -4.42
C LYS A 110 44.85 -13.36 -4.74
N ASP A 111 44.52 -12.94 -5.96
CA ASP A 111 43.14 -12.87 -6.43
C ASP A 111 42.71 -14.22 -7.03
N GLY A 112 41.55 -14.72 -6.62
CA GLY A 112 40.92 -15.88 -7.25
C GLY A 112 40.27 -15.51 -8.59
N ASN A 113 40.16 -16.49 -9.50
CA ASN A 113 39.53 -16.27 -10.81
C ASN A 113 38.08 -15.75 -10.75
N SER A 114 37.38 -15.96 -9.64
CA SER A 114 36.01 -15.49 -9.42
C SER A 114 35.87 -13.97 -9.32
N VAL A 115 36.95 -13.24 -8.99
CA VAL A 115 36.89 -11.78 -8.84
C VAL A 115 37.32 -11.01 -10.09
N LEU A 116 37.98 -11.68 -11.05
CA LEU A 116 38.53 -11.05 -12.25
C LEU A 116 37.47 -10.69 -13.30
N ARG A 117 36.27 -11.29 -13.23
CA ARG A 117 35.21 -11.16 -14.25
C ARG A 117 33.92 -10.53 -13.70
N ARG A 118 34.06 -9.63 -12.72
CA ARG A 118 32.91 -8.94 -12.11
C ARG A 118 32.52 -7.72 -12.94
N ASP A 119 31.22 -7.54 -13.15
CA ASP A 119 30.69 -6.40 -13.90
C ASP A 119 31.06 -5.06 -13.23
N PRO A 120 31.28 -3.99 -14.02
CA PRO A 120 31.52 -2.65 -13.50
C PRO A 120 30.27 -2.11 -12.78
N VAL A 121 30.49 -1.17 -11.85
CA VAL A 121 29.44 -0.49 -11.10
C VAL A 121 28.66 0.43 -12.04
N ARG A 122 27.33 0.24 -12.08
CA ARG A 122 26.45 1.01 -12.95
C ARG A 122 26.32 2.44 -12.45
N GLY A 123 26.37 3.41 -13.36
CA GLY A 123 26.17 4.82 -13.06
C GLY A 123 27.43 5.53 -12.56
N ILE A 124 28.56 4.84 -12.42
CA ILE A 124 29.84 5.39 -11.95
C ILE A 124 30.96 4.95 -12.89
N GLU A 125 31.94 5.82 -13.13
CA GLU A 125 33.05 5.56 -14.07
C GLU A 125 34.02 4.49 -13.57
N ARG A 126 34.33 4.52 -12.27
CA ARG A 126 35.32 3.66 -11.63
C ARG A 126 34.67 2.89 -10.49
N ASP A 127 35.12 1.67 -10.31
CA ASP A 127 34.64 0.76 -9.27
C ASP A 127 35.27 1.05 -7.90
N LEU A 128 36.45 1.67 -7.90
CA LEU A 128 37.12 2.19 -6.73
C LEU A 128 37.34 3.70 -6.89
N PHE A 129 36.97 4.49 -5.88
CA PHE A 129 37.30 5.91 -5.87
C PHE A 129 37.37 6.50 -4.45
N PHE A 130 38.38 7.33 -4.21
CA PHE A 130 38.54 8.16 -3.01
C PHE A 130 38.20 9.61 -3.35
N ILE A 131 37.15 10.12 -2.71
CA ILE A 131 36.62 11.47 -2.86
C ILE A 131 37.29 12.34 -1.78
N ASP A 132 38.32 13.09 -2.20
CA ASP A 132 39.09 13.96 -1.32
C ASP A 132 38.39 15.30 -1.11
N HIS A 133 38.23 15.71 0.15
CA HIS A 133 37.65 17.01 0.50
C HIS A 133 38.31 17.62 1.74
N ASN A 134 38.09 18.92 1.93
CA ASN A 134 38.60 19.68 3.07
C ASN A 134 37.50 20.28 3.97
N GLU A 135 36.28 19.75 3.90
CA GLU A 135 35.15 20.13 4.78
C GLU A 135 35.38 19.69 6.24
N GLU A 136 35.19 20.59 7.20
CA GLU A 136 35.47 20.35 8.62
C GLU A 136 34.48 19.40 9.31
N GLU A 137 34.98 18.63 10.28
CA GLU A 137 34.16 17.79 11.15
C GLU A 137 33.38 18.63 12.19
N LYS A 138 32.25 18.10 12.66
CA LYS A 138 31.48 18.66 13.78
C LYS A 138 31.46 17.70 14.96
N LEU A 139 31.59 18.25 16.16
CA LEU A 139 31.47 17.49 17.41
C LEU A 139 29.99 17.21 17.73
N CYS A 140 29.71 16.02 18.27
CA CYS A 140 28.41 15.63 18.79
C CYS A 140 28.39 15.74 20.32
N ASN A 141 27.19 15.78 20.93
CA ASN A 141 27.00 15.90 22.38
C ASN A 141 27.62 14.73 23.18
N ASP A 142 27.80 13.57 22.54
CA ASP A 142 28.33 12.33 23.10
C ASP A 142 29.85 12.17 22.87
N ASN A 143 30.57 13.25 22.53
CA ASN A 143 31.97 13.23 22.07
C ASN A 143 32.21 12.41 20.78
N SER A 144 31.16 12.01 20.06
CA SER A 144 31.31 11.48 18.71
C SER A 144 31.58 12.60 17.69
N LYS A 145 31.98 12.22 16.47
CA LYS A 145 32.30 13.12 15.37
C LYS A 145 31.38 12.83 14.20
N LYS A 146 31.05 13.86 13.42
CA LYS A 146 30.28 13.75 12.18
C LYS A 146 30.76 14.74 11.14
N ASN A 147 30.56 14.41 9.87
CA ASN A 147 30.80 15.28 8.74
C ASN A 147 29.53 15.31 7.87
N VAL A 148 28.83 16.46 7.90
CA VAL A 148 27.54 16.64 7.22
C VAL A 148 27.71 16.61 5.71
N HIS A 149 28.84 17.08 5.19
CA HIS A 149 29.14 17.03 3.76
C HIS A 149 29.28 15.59 3.28
N GLU A 150 30.07 14.77 3.98
CA GLU A 150 30.23 13.34 3.69
C GLU A 150 28.89 12.59 3.76
N ALA A 151 28.11 12.84 4.83
CA ALA A 151 26.83 12.18 5.02
C ALA A 151 25.84 12.49 3.89
N LYS A 152 25.68 13.77 3.52
CA LYS A 152 24.80 14.17 2.43
C LYS A 152 25.24 13.59 1.10
N PHE A 153 26.54 13.64 0.80
CA PHE A 153 27.07 13.16 -0.46
C PHE A 153 26.86 11.65 -0.62
N LEU A 154 27.28 10.84 0.37
CA LEU A 154 27.18 9.39 0.28
C LEU A 154 25.74 8.89 0.29
N MET A 155 24.83 9.54 1.02
CA MET A 155 23.40 9.19 0.97
C MET A 155 22.76 9.54 -0.38
N THR A 156 23.20 10.65 -1.00
CA THR A 156 22.76 11.01 -2.35
C THR A 156 23.34 10.05 -3.41
N LEU A 157 24.58 9.61 -3.24
CA LEU A 157 25.21 8.58 -4.07
C LEU A 157 24.50 7.22 -3.93
N ALA A 158 24.11 6.82 -2.71
CA ALA A 158 23.32 5.62 -2.47
C ALA A 158 21.98 5.67 -3.23
N LYS A 159 21.28 6.81 -3.16
CA LYS A 159 20.07 7.05 -3.96
C LYS A 159 20.35 6.93 -5.46
N HIS A 160 21.43 7.53 -5.97
CA HIS A 160 21.80 7.46 -7.38
C HIS A 160 22.04 6.01 -7.83
N LEU A 161 22.73 5.20 -7.02
CA LEU A 161 22.96 3.79 -7.29
C LEU A 161 21.67 2.97 -7.32
N ILE A 162 20.74 3.22 -6.38
CA ILE A 162 19.42 2.55 -6.40
C ILE A 162 18.66 2.89 -7.68
N LEU A 163 18.66 4.17 -8.08
CA LEU A 163 18.05 4.59 -9.34
C LEU A 163 18.76 3.96 -10.56
N ASN A 164 20.03 3.55 -10.44
CA ASN A 164 20.76 2.80 -11.46
C ASN A 164 20.49 1.27 -11.44
N GLY A 165 19.50 0.83 -10.66
CA GLY A 165 19.01 -0.55 -10.63
C GLY A 165 19.68 -1.46 -9.61
N TYR A 166 20.41 -0.89 -8.64
CA TYR A 166 20.89 -1.66 -7.48
C TYR A 166 19.79 -1.78 -6.42
N LYS A 167 19.70 -2.95 -5.79
CA LYS A 167 18.81 -3.14 -4.65
C LYS A 167 19.42 -2.55 -3.37
N PRO A 168 18.61 -2.09 -2.40
CA PRO A 168 19.13 -1.51 -1.16
C PRO A 168 20.04 -2.43 -0.35
N ASP A 169 19.81 -3.75 -0.38
CA ASP A 169 20.61 -4.77 0.31
C ASP A 169 22.00 -5.00 -0.31
N GLN A 170 22.20 -4.56 -1.55
CA GLN A 170 23.49 -4.60 -2.24
C GLN A 170 24.42 -3.45 -1.84
N ILE A 171 23.88 -2.41 -1.20
CA ILE A 171 24.61 -1.18 -0.85
C ILE A 171 24.66 -1.06 0.66
N VAL A 172 25.86 -0.86 1.20
CA VAL A 172 26.04 -0.56 2.63
C VAL A 172 26.85 0.72 2.79
N VAL A 173 26.35 1.60 3.65
CA VAL A 173 27.07 2.82 4.05
C VAL A 173 27.76 2.59 5.38
N LEU A 174 29.10 2.67 5.37
CA LEU A 174 29.92 2.50 6.56
C LEU A 174 30.35 3.85 7.10
N ALA A 175 30.06 4.06 8.38
CA ALA A 175 30.48 5.22 9.13
C ALA A 175 31.63 4.85 10.06
N ALA A 176 32.71 5.64 10.03
CA ALA A 176 33.79 5.51 10.99
C ALA A 176 33.31 5.76 12.44
N TYR A 177 32.36 6.68 12.64
CA TYR A 177 31.93 7.10 13.97
C TYR A 177 30.42 6.93 14.14
N LEU A 178 29.98 6.62 15.36
CA LEU A 178 28.56 6.45 15.69
C LEU A 178 27.72 7.70 15.39
N GLY A 179 28.24 8.88 15.73
CA GLY A 179 27.61 10.16 15.40
C GLY A 179 27.46 10.41 13.89
N GLN A 180 28.36 9.85 13.07
CA GLN A 180 28.22 9.91 11.62
C GLN A 180 27.15 8.97 11.10
N MET A 181 27.03 7.76 11.66
CA MET A 181 25.93 6.84 11.36
C MET A 181 24.57 7.53 11.60
N PHE A 182 24.39 8.19 12.76
CA PHE A 182 23.16 8.93 13.05
C PHE A 182 22.93 10.13 12.12
N GLU A 183 23.99 10.82 11.71
CA GLU A 183 23.86 11.90 10.72
C GLU A 183 23.40 11.35 9.37
N MET A 184 23.96 10.22 8.91
CA MET A 184 23.55 9.59 7.65
C MET A 184 22.11 9.05 7.72
N GLU A 185 21.70 8.46 8.85
CA GLU A 185 20.30 8.07 9.08
C GLU A 185 19.33 9.27 8.96
N ARG A 186 19.74 10.46 9.41
CA ARG A 186 18.94 11.69 9.22
C ARG A 186 18.87 12.16 7.76
N GLN A 187 19.88 11.84 6.95
CA GLN A 187 19.92 12.18 5.53
C GLN A 187 19.26 11.12 4.63
N LYS A 188 18.71 10.02 5.20
CA LYS A 188 17.98 9.03 4.42
C LYS A 188 16.75 9.63 3.75
N CYS A 189 16.65 9.43 2.45
CA CYS A 189 15.45 9.73 1.67
C CYS A 189 14.59 8.47 1.50
N HIS A 190 13.34 8.63 1.02
CA HIS A 190 12.41 7.52 0.79
C HIS A 190 13.01 6.41 -0.10
N ILE A 191 13.75 6.78 -1.15
CA ILE A 191 14.36 5.83 -2.10
C ILE A 191 15.46 4.99 -1.43
N ALA A 192 16.24 5.60 -0.53
CA ALA A 192 17.35 4.96 0.18
C ALA A 192 16.98 4.51 1.60
N LYS A 193 15.68 4.34 1.89
CA LYS A 193 15.17 4.03 3.23
C LYS A 193 15.73 2.72 3.78
N ASP A 194 15.78 1.71 2.92
CA ASP A 194 16.18 0.34 3.29
C ASP A 194 17.69 0.10 3.11
N VAL A 195 18.47 1.14 2.77
CA VAL A 195 19.93 1.05 2.73
C VAL A 195 20.44 0.87 4.15
N ARG A 196 21.26 -0.17 4.34
CA ARG A 196 21.87 -0.43 5.64
C ARG A 196 23.00 0.56 5.89
N ILE A 197 22.98 1.17 7.07
CA ILE A 197 24.04 2.03 7.58
C ILE A 197 24.61 1.36 8.83
N ALA A 198 25.92 1.20 8.90
CA ALA A 198 26.58 0.55 10.02
C ALA A 198 27.84 1.30 10.45
N VAL A 199 28.19 1.18 11.73
CA VAL A 199 29.51 1.57 12.22
C VAL A 199 30.52 0.50 11.81
N LEU A 200 31.69 0.93 11.36
CA LEU A 200 32.76 0.05 10.87
C LEU A 200 33.07 -1.12 11.81
N ASP A 201 33.23 -0.84 13.11
CA ASP A 201 33.56 -1.85 14.12
C ASP A 201 32.48 -2.94 14.24
N ASN A 202 31.22 -2.62 13.93
CA ASN A 202 30.10 -3.56 14.03
C ASN A 202 29.87 -4.34 12.72
N TYR A 203 30.69 -4.12 11.68
CA TYR A 203 30.53 -4.71 10.35
C TYR A 203 31.62 -5.74 10.02
N GLN A 204 32.29 -6.30 11.03
CA GLN A 204 33.25 -7.40 10.84
C GLN A 204 32.53 -8.69 10.40
N GLY A 205 33.22 -9.52 9.61
CA GLY A 205 32.67 -10.74 9.02
C GLY A 205 31.67 -10.52 7.88
N GLU A 206 31.12 -9.30 7.75
CA GLU A 206 30.15 -8.96 6.72
C GLU A 206 30.79 -8.39 5.45
N GLU A 207 30.04 -8.44 4.35
CA GLU A 207 30.43 -7.93 3.03
C GLU A 207 29.23 -7.36 2.29
N ALA A 208 29.45 -6.48 1.32
CA ALA A 208 28.40 -5.97 0.43
C ALA A 208 28.93 -5.78 -0.99
N ASP A 209 28.02 -5.77 -1.98
CA ASP A 209 28.36 -5.50 -3.37
C ASP A 209 29.01 -4.13 -3.52
N ILE A 210 28.41 -3.10 -2.90
CA ILE A 210 28.92 -1.74 -2.92
C ILE A 210 29.02 -1.20 -1.49
N ILE A 211 30.20 -0.67 -1.15
CA ILE A 211 30.45 0.02 0.12
C ILE A 211 30.66 1.51 -0.12
N LEU A 212 29.91 2.33 0.63
CA LEU A 212 30.09 3.77 0.73
C LEU A 212 30.70 4.11 2.10
N LEU A 213 31.98 4.48 2.15
CA LEU A 213 32.73 4.64 3.40
C LEU A 213 32.98 6.12 3.72
N SER A 214 32.53 6.57 4.90
CA SER A 214 32.80 7.91 5.44
C SER A 214 33.86 7.84 6.53
N LEU A 215 34.95 8.59 6.34
CA LEU A 215 36.07 8.67 7.27
C LEU A 215 35.92 9.80 8.30
N VAL A 216 35.09 10.81 8.00
CA VAL A 216 34.66 11.91 8.90
C VAL A 216 35.74 12.93 9.22
N ARG A 217 36.98 12.50 9.45
CA ARG A 217 37.98 13.30 10.17
C ARG A 217 38.52 14.44 9.33
N ASN A 218 38.33 15.65 9.85
CA ASN A 218 38.98 16.86 9.39
C ASN A 218 38.91 17.92 10.50
N ASN A 219 40.03 18.15 11.19
CA ASN A 219 40.09 19.05 12.35
C ASN A 219 41.43 19.78 12.42
N SER A 220 41.41 20.93 13.10
CA SER A 220 42.60 21.77 13.35
C SER A 220 43.66 21.10 14.23
N ASN A 221 43.27 20.12 15.04
CA ASN A 221 44.18 19.37 15.92
C ASN A 221 44.98 18.28 15.19
N ASN A 222 44.82 18.15 13.87
CA ASN A 222 45.44 17.14 13.03
C ASN A 222 45.32 15.72 13.62
N SER A 223 44.17 15.35 14.20
CA SER A 223 43.96 14.03 14.78
C SER A 223 43.02 13.21 13.92
N ILE A 224 43.35 11.95 13.64
CA ILE A 224 42.49 11.02 12.89
C ILE A 224 41.90 9.91 13.78
N GLY A 225 42.19 9.93 15.08
CA GLY A 225 41.66 8.97 16.05
C GLY A 225 42.02 7.53 15.69
N PHE A 226 41.01 6.66 15.66
CA PHE A 226 41.22 5.23 15.41
C PHE A 226 41.63 4.93 13.96
N LEU A 227 41.49 5.87 13.02
CA LEU A 227 41.95 5.69 11.63
C LEU A 227 43.48 5.62 11.51
N LYS A 228 44.20 5.81 12.62
CA LYS A 228 45.64 5.51 12.75
C LYS A 228 45.92 4.01 12.84
N LEU A 229 44.95 3.21 13.31
CA LEU A 229 45.12 1.79 13.55
C LEU A 229 44.97 1.00 12.25
N GLU A 230 46.04 0.36 11.80
CA GLU A 230 46.10 -0.40 10.55
C GLU A 230 45.00 -1.47 10.48
N ASN A 231 44.74 -2.14 11.60
CA ASN A 231 43.69 -3.16 11.75
C ASN A 231 42.29 -2.67 11.35
N ARG A 232 41.95 -1.43 11.71
CA ARG A 232 40.65 -0.83 11.38
C ARG A 232 40.61 -0.36 9.94
N VAL A 233 41.72 0.16 9.42
CA VAL A 233 41.86 0.53 8.01
C VAL A 233 41.70 -0.72 7.13
N CYS A 234 42.32 -1.84 7.52
CA CYS A 234 42.15 -3.13 6.86
C CYS A 234 40.67 -3.52 6.75
N VAL A 235 39.94 -3.48 7.87
CA VAL A 235 38.52 -3.82 7.88
C VAL A 235 37.75 -2.88 6.96
N ALA A 236 37.98 -1.58 7.04
CA ALA A 236 37.26 -0.57 6.25
C ALA A 236 37.41 -0.77 4.73
N LEU A 237 38.61 -1.15 4.28
CA LEU A 237 38.93 -1.29 2.86
C LEU A 237 38.59 -2.68 2.28
N SER A 238 38.19 -3.65 3.13
CA SER A 238 38.01 -5.06 2.75
C SER A 238 36.57 -5.58 2.76
N ARG A 239 35.58 -4.69 2.94
CA ARG A 239 34.15 -5.08 2.99
C ARG A 239 33.46 -5.11 1.62
N ALA A 240 34.04 -4.44 0.62
CA ALA A 240 33.43 -4.28 -0.70
C ALA A 240 33.71 -5.46 -1.62
N ARG A 241 32.70 -5.88 -2.37
CA ARG A 241 32.81 -6.92 -3.39
C ARG A 241 33.09 -6.32 -4.77
N ASN A 242 32.23 -5.38 -5.22
CA ASN A 242 32.21 -4.88 -6.59
C ASN A 242 32.56 -3.40 -6.70
N GLY A 243 32.25 -2.60 -5.67
CA GLY A 243 32.56 -1.17 -5.65
C GLY A 243 32.86 -0.62 -4.26
N LEU A 244 33.88 0.23 -4.16
CA LEU A 244 34.29 0.89 -2.93
C LEU A 244 34.46 2.40 -3.16
N TYR A 245 33.61 3.20 -2.50
CA TYR A 245 33.65 4.65 -2.60
C TYR A 245 33.93 5.25 -1.23
N ILE A 246 35.08 5.89 -1.10
CA ILE A 246 35.61 6.39 0.18
C ILE A 246 35.56 7.90 0.16
N MET A 247 35.15 8.53 1.25
CA MET A 247 35.16 9.98 1.39
C MET A 247 35.89 10.41 2.66
N GLY A 248 36.79 11.37 2.52
CA GLY A 248 37.58 11.92 3.63
C GLY A 248 38.65 12.90 3.20
N ASN A 249 39.48 13.34 4.15
CA ASN A 249 40.60 14.24 3.90
C ASN A 249 41.93 13.46 3.79
N MET A 250 42.40 13.19 2.58
CA MET A 250 43.60 12.38 2.34
C MET A 250 44.86 13.03 2.91
N LYS A 251 44.98 14.36 2.83
CA LYS A 251 46.13 15.10 3.36
C LYS A 251 46.28 14.88 4.86
N LEU A 252 45.18 15.01 5.60
CA LEU A 252 45.17 14.81 7.04
C LEU A 252 45.53 13.36 7.43
N LEU A 253 44.99 12.38 6.68
CA LEU A 253 45.24 10.96 6.91
C LEU A 253 46.72 10.60 6.71
N CYS A 254 47.33 11.08 5.62
CA CYS A 254 48.75 10.83 5.31
C CYS A 254 49.70 11.49 6.31
N SER A 255 49.37 12.65 6.88
CA SER A 255 50.20 13.29 7.90
C SER A 255 50.19 12.58 9.26
N ASN A 256 49.30 11.62 9.47
CA ASN A 256 48.99 11.08 10.80
C ASN A 256 49.09 9.56 10.94
N SER A 257 49.48 8.86 9.88
CA SER A 257 49.54 7.40 9.85
C SER A 257 50.48 6.91 8.74
N GLU A 258 51.12 5.77 8.98
CA GLU A 258 52.12 5.18 8.07
C GLU A 258 51.50 4.40 6.91
N ILE A 259 50.26 3.93 7.06
CA ILE A 259 49.57 3.11 6.04
C ILE A 259 48.94 3.96 4.93
N TRP A 260 48.39 5.13 5.28
CA TRP A 260 47.66 6.00 4.35
C TRP A 260 48.51 6.52 3.18
N PRO A 261 49.79 6.86 3.34
CA PRO A 261 50.66 7.20 2.20
C PRO A 261 50.81 6.04 1.19
N LYS A 262 50.86 4.79 1.65
CA LYS A 262 50.92 3.60 0.77
C LYS A 262 49.60 3.42 0.02
N ILE A 263 48.48 3.63 0.71
CA ILE A 263 47.13 3.59 0.14
C ILE A 263 46.97 4.72 -0.90
N GLN A 264 47.41 5.94 -0.59
CA GLN A 264 47.36 7.09 -1.48
C GLN A 264 48.14 6.82 -2.77
N ASN A 265 49.36 6.30 -2.67
CA ASN A 265 50.16 5.95 -3.84
C ASN A 265 49.44 4.92 -4.73
N THR A 266 48.82 3.91 -4.10
CA THR A 266 48.02 2.91 -4.83
C THR A 266 46.82 3.54 -5.54
N LEU A 267 46.08 4.42 -4.85
CA LEU A 267 44.95 5.14 -5.44
C LEU A 267 45.39 6.05 -6.59
N GLN A 268 46.53 6.73 -6.47
CA GLN A 268 47.10 7.58 -7.53
C GLN A 268 47.49 6.76 -8.76
N GLN A 269 48.16 5.62 -8.58
CA GLN A 269 48.53 4.71 -9.67
C GLN A 269 47.31 4.17 -10.43
N GLN A 270 46.18 4.01 -9.74
CA GLN A 270 44.92 3.55 -10.33
C GLN A 270 44.02 4.69 -10.83
N GLU A 271 44.46 5.96 -10.74
CA GLU A 271 43.65 7.15 -11.03
C GLU A 271 42.31 7.19 -10.25
N ALA A 272 42.31 6.63 -9.05
CA ALA A 272 41.14 6.37 -8.21
C ALA A 272 41.03 7.36 -7.04
N ILE A 273 41.62 8.56 -7.14
CA ILE A 273 41.52 9.61 -6.12
C ILE A 273 41.37 10.99 -6.76
N GLY A 274 40.48 11.81 -6.21
CA GLY A 274 40.31 13.19 -6.65
C GLY A 274 39.23 13.93 -5.85
N SER A 275 39.06 15.22 -6.15
CA SER A 275 38.07 16.07 -5.48
C SER A 275 36.63 15.86 -5.95
N HIS A 276 36.42 15.06 -7.00
CA HIS A 276 35.12 14.83 -7.60
C HIS A 276 35.01 13.38 -8.06
N LEU A 277 33.82 12.79 -7.88
CA LEU A 277 33.48 11.49 -8.44
C LEU A 277 32.98 11.68 -9.87
N THR A 278 33.38 10.78 -10.75
CA THR A 278 32.95 10.80 -12.15
C THR A 278 31.84 9.77 -12.35
N LEU A 279 30.66 10.22 -12.76
CA LEU A 279 29.49 9.41 -13.05
C LEU A 279 29.36 9.22 -14.57
N ARG A 280 29.04 8.00 -15.01
CA ARG A 280 28.78 7.69 -16.42
C ARG A 280 27.34 7.23 -16.59
N CYS A 281 26.62 7.85 -17.50
CA CYS A 281 25.26 7.44 -17.80
C CYS A 281 25.24 6.06 -18.47
N VAL A 282 24.40 5.15 -17.95
CA VAL A 282 24.28 3.77 -18.46
C VAL A 282 23.65 3.72 -19.85
N ILE A 283 22.78 4.68 -20.17
CA ILE A 283 22.10 4.82 -21.46
C ILE A 283 22.99 5.62 -22.41
N HIS A 284 23.30 6.87 -22.06
CA HIS A 284 24.17 7.74 -22.84
C HIS A 284 25.64 7.55 -22.45
N ARG A 285 26.26 6.46 -22.92
CA ARG A 285 27.64 6.10 -22.51
C ARG A 285 28.68 7.19 -22.74
N HIS A 286 28.46 8.11 -23.68
CA HIS A 286 29.36 9.23 -23.95
C HIS A 286 29.19 10.38 -22.93
N LYS A 287 28.06 10.45 -22.22
CA LYS A 287 27.79 11.49 -21.23
C LYS A 287 28.40 11.10 -19.88
N VAL A 288 29.27 11.99 -19.41
CA VAL A 288 29.98 11.88 -18.15
C VAL A 288 29.69 13.14 -17.32
N THR A 289 29.42 12.96 -16.03
CA THR A 289 29.12 14.05 -15.10
C THR A 289 30.06 13.98 -13.90
N ARG A 290 30.69 15.10 -13.57
CA ARG A 290 31.54 15.22 -12.37
C ARG A 290 30.72 15.75 -11.22
N VAL A 291 30.78 15.07 -10.07
CA VAL A 291 30.05 15.47 -8.85
C VAL A 291 31.02 15.64 -7.68
N THR A 292 30.95 16.79 -7.04
CA THR A 292 31.79 17.18 -5.89
C THR A 292 30.94 17.29 -4.62
N THR A 293 29.69 17.71 -4.76
CA THR A 293 28.74 17.93 -3.66
C THR A 293 27.42 17.18 -3.92
N ALA A 294 26.63 17.00 -2.86
CA ALA A 294 25.30 16.39 -2.98
C ALA A 294 24.36 17.17 -3.93
N SER A 295 24.55 18.49 -4.07
CA SER A 295 23.74 19.33 -4.95
C SER A 295 24.00 19.05 -6.43
N ASP A 296 25.18 18.54 -6.79
CA ASP A 296 25.54 18.27 -8.20
C ASP A 296 24.70 17.13 -8.79
N PHE A 297 24.11 16.28 -7.95
CA PHE A 297 23.17 15.23 -8.35
C PHE A 297 21.79 15.78 -8.76
N ALA A 298 21.49 17.06 -8.49
CA ALA A 298 20.22 17.66 -8.93
C ALA A 298 20.07 17.64 -10.46
N ASN A 299 21.18 17.66 -11.19
CA ASN A 299 21.23 17.59 -12.65
C ASN A 299 21.14 16.15 -13.20
N LEU A 300 20.92 15.15 -12.33
CA LEU A 300 20.83 13.73 -12.67
C LEU A 300 19.44 13.19 -12.32
N PRO A 301 18.39 13.60 -13.04
CA PRO A 301 17.04 13.13 -12.76
C PRO A 301 16.95 11.62 -12.96
N LEU A 302 16.26 10.92 -12.05
CA LEU A 302 15.92 9.50 -12.17
C LEU A 302 17.12 8.56 -12.40
N GLY A 303 18.31 8.93 -11.88
CA GLY A 303 19.55 8.16 -12.01
C GLY A 303 20.23 8.24 -13.37
N GLY A 304 19.60 8.92 -14.34
CA GLY A 304 20.12 9.15 -15.69
C GLY A 304 20.92 10.45 -15.82
N CYS A 305 20.96 11.00 -17.03
CA CYS A 305 21.57 12.30 -17.32
C CYS A 305 20.53 13.33 -17.78
N ASP A 306 21.02 14.51 -18.16
CA ASP A 306 20.26 15.65 -18.67
C ASP A 306 19.77 15.51 -20.13
N LEU A 307 20.15 14.43 -20.82
CA LEU A 307 19.76 14.18 -22.20
C LEU A 307 18.38 13.51 -22.28
N VAL A 308 17.73 13.62 -23.44
CA VAL A 308 16.52 12.85 -23.77
C VAL A 308 16.91 11.40 -24.02
N CYS A 309 16.06 10.43 -23.65
CA CYS A 309 16.38 9.01 -23.69
C CYS A 309 16.68 8.47 -25.11
N GLU A 310 15.88 8.87 -26.11
CA GLU A 310 16.02 8.52 -27.54
C GLU A 310 16.10 7.01 -27.88
N THR A 311 15.86 6.14 -26.90
CA THR A 311 15.89 4.69 -27.10
C THR A 311 14.74 4.28 -28.02
N PRO A 312 14.98 3.44 -29.05
CA PRO A 312 13.93 2.97 -29.96
C PRO A 312 12.93 2.09 -29.20
N LEU A 313 11.65 2.39 -29.40
CA LEU A 313 10.51 1.66 -28.85
C LEU A 313 10.05 0.60 -29.85
N ASN A 314 9.29 -0.38 -29.36
CA ASN A 314 8.72 -1.46 -30.20
C ASN A 314 7.82 -0.96 -31.33
N CYS A 315 7.26 0.25 -31.21
CA CYS A 315 6.46 0.89 -32.24
C CYS A 315 7.28 1.60 -33.34
N GLY A 316 8.61 1.58 -33.27
CA GLY A 316 9.51 2.28 -34.19
C GLY A 316 9.75 3.76 -33.86
N HIS A 317 9.00 4.33 -32.91
CA HIS A 317 9.28 5.66 -32.35
C HIS A 317 10.42 5.63 -31.34
N VAL A 318 10.96 6.80 -31.00
CA VAL A 318 11.97 6.97 -29.93
C VAL A 318 11.34 7.52 -28.65
N CYS A 319 11.89 7.14 -27.50
CA CYS A 319 11.48 7.70 -26.21
C CYS A 319 11.87 9.19 -26.09
N LEU A 320 10.90 10.05 -25.75
CA LEU A 320 11.11 11.49 -25.58
C LEU A 320 11.16 11.94 -24.10
N ARG A 321 11.18 10.99 -23.15
CA ARG A 321 11.38 11.34 -21.74
C ARG A 321 12.83 11.76 -21.51
N SER A 322 13.06 12.56 -20.46
CA SER A 322 14.40 12.74 -19.89
C SER A 322 15.00 11.38 -19.56
N CYS A 323 16.31 11.23 -19.75
CA CYS A 323 17.02 9.98 -19.52
C CYS A 323 16.62 9.39 -18.16
N HIS A 324 15.99 8.23 -18.20
CA HIS A 324 15.47 7.54 -17.03
C HIS A 324 15.97 6.11 -17.04
N ILE A 325 16.19 5.54 -15.86
CA ILE A 325 16.60 4.14 -15.71
C ILE A 325 15.41 3.26 -15.31
N GLU A 326 14.38 3.85 -14.69
CA GLU A 326 13.08 3.21 -14.49
C GLU A 326 12.54 2.73 -15.84
N ASP A 327 12.20 1.44 -15.98
CA ASP A 327 11.74 0.85 -17.25
C ASP A 327 12.73 1.04 -18.42
N ARG A 328 13.99 0.65 -18.23
CA ARG A 328 15.05 0.73 -19.25
C ARG A 328 14.66 0.08 -20.59
N GLU A 329 13.91 -1.01 -20.54
CA GLU A 329 13.47 -1.76 -21.72
C GLU A 329 12.21 -1.16 -22.36
N HIS A 330 11.64 -0.11 -21.77
CA HIS A 330 10.41 0.54 -22.22
C HIS A 330 9.25 -0.47 -22.38
N ALA A 331 9.20 -1.45 -21.48
CA ALA A 331 8.19 -2.50 -21.46
C ALA A 331 6.82 -1.95 -21.01
N GLU A 332 6.82 -0.98 -20.10
CA GLU A 332 5.60 -0.32 -19.61
C GLU A 332 5.36 1.05 -20.27
N TYR A 333 6.42 1.67 -20.80
CA TYR A 333 6.34 3.00 -21.39
C TYR A 333 5.40 3.06 -22.61
N LYS A 334 4.37 3.88 -22.50
CA LYS A 334 3.39 4.15 -23.56
C LYS A 334 3.84 5.32 -24.45
N CYS A 335 4.08 5.03 -25.74
CA CYS A 335 4.53 6.02 -26.72
C CYS A 335 3.48 7.13 -26.95
N ARG A 336 3.85 8.39 -26.68
CA ARG A 336 2.97 9.56 -26.83
C ARG A 336 3.08 10.27 -28.20
N LYS A 337 3.80 9.70 -29.17
CA LYS A 337 3.78 10.22 -30.54
C LYS A 337 2.46 9.85 -31.22
N THR A 338 2.08 10.60 -32.24
CA THR A 338 1.00 10.22 -33.14
C THR A 338 1.34 8.92 -33.85
N CYS A 339 0.35 8.05 -34.06
CA CYS A 339 0.57 6.71 -34.59
C CYS A 339 1.12 6.74 -36.03
N GLY A 340 0.51 7.53 -36.91
CA GLY A 340 0.93 7.65 -38.31
C GLY A 340 0.74 6.39 -39.16
N LYS A 341 0.17 5.31 -38.60
CA LYS A 341 -0.11 4.07 -39.31
C LYS A 341 -1.18 4.30 -40.38
N ILE A 342 -0.94 3.81 -41.59
CA ILE A 342 -1.90 3.83 -42.69
C ILE A 342 -3.08 2.90 -42.33
N LEU A 343 -4.31 3.42 -42.38
CA LEU A 343 -5.54 2.73 -41.94
C LEU A 343 -6.30 2.04 -43.08
N CYS A 344 -5.98 2.33 -44.34
CA CYS A 344 -6.68 1.81 -45.51
C CYS A 344 -5.72 1.64 -46.70
N ASP A 345 -6.12 0.81 -47.67
CA ASP A 345 -5.31 0.48 -48.85
C ASP A 345 -5.02 1.68 -49.76
N ASP A 346 -5.86 2.73 -49.70
CA ASP A 346 -5.69 3.97 -50.47
C ASP A 346 -4.45 4.80 -50.03
N GLN A 347 -3.72 4.37 -48.99
CA GLN A 347 -2.50 4.99 -48.42
C GLN A 347 -2.62 6.47 -48.00
N SER A 348 -3.78 7.08 -48.15
CA SER A 348 -4.04 8.49 -47.87
C SER A 348 -4.48 8.76 -46.44
N HIS A 349 -5.06 7.77 -45.75
CA HIS A 349 -5.61 7.96 -44.41
C HIS A 349 -4.67 7.36 -43.36
N VAL A 350 -4.10 8.25 -42.54
CA VAL A 350 -3.21 7.90 -41.44
C VAL A 350 -3.92 8.05 -40.10
N CYS A 351 -3.53 7.23 -39.13
CA CYS A 351 -4.03 7.31 -37.77
C CYS A 351 -3.47 8.53 -37.03
N ASP A 352 -4.36 9.35 -36.48
CA ASP A 352 -4.07 10.55 -35.69
C ASP A 352 -4.00 10.31 -34.17
N LYS A 353 -4.48 9.13 -33.71
CA LYS A 353 -4.40 8.69 -32.31
C LYS A 353 -2.96 8.59 -31.79
N LEU A 354 -2.82 8.54 -30.46
CA LEU A 354 -1.53 8.29 -29.84
C LEU A 354 -1.07 6.86 -30.14
N CYS A 355 0.23 6.66 -30.29
CA CYS A 355 0.80 5.42 -30.79
C CYS A 355 0.53 4.20 -29.88
N TYR A 356 0.35 4.41 -28.57
CA TYR A 356 -0.03 3.33 -27.65
C TYR A 356 -1.51 2.90 -27.77
N GLU A 357 -2.34 3.70 -28.45
CA GLU A 357 -3.76 3.42 -28.62
C GLU A 357 -3.97 2.48 -29.81
N THR A 358 -4.92 1.56 -29.68
CA THR A 358 -5.29 0.68 -30.79
C THR A 358 -5.93 1.50 -31.91
N CYS A 359 -5.41 1.34 -33.13
CA CYS A 359 -5.98 1.97 -34.32
C CYS A 359 -7.37 1.40 -34.60
N ASP A 360 -8.36 2.26 -34.75
CA ASP A 360 -9.69 1.86 -35.22
C ASP A 360 -9.66 1.68 -36.75
N PRO A 361 -10.65 0.97 -37.33
CA PRO A 361 -10.87 0.96 -38.78
C PRO A 361 -11.03 2.38 -39.34
N CYS A 362 -10.63 2.60 -40.59
CA CYS A 362 -10.66 3.91 -41.22
C CYS A 362 -12.08 4.52 -41.23
N SER A 363 -12.31 5.57 -40.43
CA SER A 363 -13.58 6.28 -40.32
C SER A 363 -13.72 7.46 -41.29
N TYR A 364 -12.72 7.71 -42.12
CA TYR A 364 -12.69 8.85 -43.04
C TYR A 364 -13.90 8.79 -44.01
N PRO A 365 -14.70 9.86 -44.12
CA PRO A 365 -15.88 9.86 -44.97
C PRO A 365 -15.47 9.90 -46.44
N VAL A 366 -15.78 8.85 -47.18
CA VAL A 366 -15.55 8.73 -48.63
C VAL A 366 -16.88 8.63 -49.37
N GLU A 367 -16.96 9.27 -50.53
CA GLU A 367 -18.12 9.16 -51.42
C GLU A 367 -18.12 7.80 -52.13
N ARG A 368 -19.20 7.04 -51.99
CA ARG A 368 -19.35 5.72 -52.60
C ARG A 368 -20.73 5.59 -53.26
N HIS A 369 -20.77 4.87 -54.37
CA HIS A 369 -22.00 4.48 -55.05
C HIS A 369 -22.54 3.18 -54.45
N LEU A 370 -23.78 3.20 -53.98
CA LEU A 370 -24.47 2.02 -53.45
C LEU A 370 -25.15 1.23 -54.58
N LYS A 371 -25.47 -0.05 -54.32
CA LYS A 371 -26.24 -0.91 -55.26
C LYS A 371 -27.59 -0.32 -55.68
N CYS A 372 -28.22 0.48 -54.81
CA CYS A 372 -29.48 1.17 -55.10
C CYS A 372 -29.33 2.38 -56.04
N GLY A 373 -28.10 2.70 -56.49
CA GLY A 373 -27.81 3.84 -57.39
C GLY A 373 -27.51 5.16 -56.67
N HIS A 374 -27.73 5.23 -55.36
CA HIS A 374 -27.47 6.45 -54.58
C HIS A 374 -25.98 6.66 -54.25
N VAL A 375 -25.56 7.94 -54.23
CA VAL A 375 -24.24 8.38 -53.75
C VAL A 375 -24.37 8.81 -52.29
N VAL A 376 -23.56 8.22 -51.42
CA VAL A 376 -23.52 8.56 -49.99
C VAL A 376 -22.08 8.73 -49.50
N LYS A 377 -21.90 9.53 -48.45
CA LYS A 377 -20.65 9.61 -47.70
C LYS A 377 -20.68 8.58 -46.57
N ILE A 378 -19.87 7.53 -46.70
CA ILE A 378 -19.73 6.48 -45.68
C ILE A 378 -18.27 6.37 -45.24
N ALA A 379 -18.04 5.81 -44.05
CA ALA A 379 -16.68 5.55 -43.59
C ALA A 379 -15.94 4.61 -44.54
N CYS A 380 -14.67 4.89 -44.82
CA CYS A 380 -13.82 4.16 -45.78
C CYS A 380 -13.81 2.64 -45.58
N HIS A 381 -13.85 2.15 -44.33
CA HIS A 381 -13.87 0.71 -44.03
C HIS A 381 -15.19 0.00 -44.34
N LEU A 382 -16.28 0.73 -44.61
CA LEU A 382 -17.60 0.14 -44.88
C LEU A 382 -17.70 -0.26 -46.36
N ASP A 383 -18.10 -1.50 -46.60
CA ASP A 383 -18.35 -2.02 -47.95
C ASP A 383 -19.64 -1.39 -48.54
N PRO A 384 -19.55 -0.67 -49.68
CA PRO A 384 -20.71 -0.09 -50.36
C PRO A 384 -21.77 -1.12 -50.79
N THR A 385 -21.37 -2.38 -50.95
CA THR A 385 -22.24 -3.45 -51.46
C THR A 385 -23.19 -4.02 -50.40
N THR A 386 -22.88 -3.84 -49.12
CA THR A 386 -23.67 -4.32 -47.97
C THR A 386 -24.25 -3.17 -47.14
N TYR A 387 -23.98 -1.92 -47.50
CA TYR A 387 -24.43 -0.76 -46.75
C TYR A 387 -25.92 -0.45 -46.98
N ASN A 388 -26.69 -0.41 -45.88
CA ASN A 388 -28.12 -0.08 -45.90
C ASN A 388 -28.35 1.41 -46.21
N CYS A 389 -28.86 1.70 -47.40
CA CYS A 389 -29.14 3.07 -47.83
C CYS A 389 -30.24 3.72 -46.98
N ARG A 390 -29.93 4.87 -46.36
CA ARG A 390 -30.86 5.63 -45.51
C ARG A 390 -31.54 6.81 -46.21
N ILE A 391 -31.29 7.00 -47.51
CA ILE A 391 -31.97 8.04 -48.29
C ILE A 391 -33.47 7.72 -48.32
N ALA A 392 -34.28 8.72 -47.99
CA ALA A 392 -35.72 8.60 -47.99
C ALA A 392 -36.26 8.60 -49.42
N VAL A 393 -36.99 7.55 -49.79
CA VAL A 393 -37.64 7.40 -51.09
C VAL A 393 -39.15 7.34 -50.89
N GLU A 394 -39.88 7.94 -51.83
CA GLU A 394 -41.34 7.88 -51.85
C GLU A 394 -41.80 6.46 -52.21
N ALA A 395 -42.65 5.85 -51.38
CA ALA A 395 -43.18 4.52 -51.58
C ALA A 395 -44.68 4.47 -51.28
N THR A 396 -45.44 3.79 -52.15
CA THR A 396 -46.85 3.49 -51.93
C THR A 396 -46.97 2.16 -51.17
N LEU A 397 -47.52 2.21 -49.97
CA LEU A 397 -47.69 1.06 -49.09
C LEU A 397 -48.91 0.22 -49.51
N PRO A 398 -49.01 -1.08 -49.13
CA PRO A 398 -50.14 -1.94 -49.48
C PRO A 398 -51.52 -1.42 -49.05
N CYS A 399 -51.58 -0.56 -48.02
CA CYS A 399 -52.80 0.11 -47.57
C CYS A 399 -53.24 1.28 -48.48
N GLY A 400 -52.51 1.58 -49.55
CA GLY A 400 -52.78 2.67 -50.49
C GLY A 400 -52.18 4.02 -50.11
N HIS A 401 -51.54 4.12 -48.95
CA HIS A 401 -50.92 5.35 -48.46
C HIS A 401 -49.50 5.57 -49.01
N VAL A 402 -49.15 6.82 -49.29
CA VAL A 402 -47.79 7.22 -49.73
C VAL A 402 -46.96 7.73 -48.55
N GLN A 403 -45.75 7.20 -48.36
CA GLN A 403 -44.81 7.63 -47.32
C GLN A 403 -43.37 7.66 -47.82
N TYR A 404 -42.53 8.48 -47.18
CA TYR A 404 -41.09 8.51 -47.41
C TYR A 404 -40.41 7.52 -46.46
N ILE A 405 -39.91 6.40 -46.98
CA ILE A 405 -39.21 5.36 -46.21
C ILE A 405 -37.75 5.27 -46.65
N ALA A 406 -36.87 4.75 -45.79
CA ALA A 406 -35.47 4.58 -46.19
C ALA A 406 -35.36 3.56 -47.33
N CYS A 407 -34.52 3.83 -48.33
CA CYS A 407 -34.38 3.04 -49.56
C CYS A 407 -34.12 1.54 -49.34
N HIS A 408 -33.45 1.16 -48.26
CA HIS A 408 -33.24 -0.25 -47.92
C HIS A 408 -34.47 -0.97 -47.31
N MET A 409 -35.51 -0.24 -46.92
CA MET A 409 -36.72 -0.80 -46.33
C MET A 409 -37.68 -1.28 -47.42
N ASP A 410 -38.26 -2.45 -47.23
CA ASP A 410 -39.27 -3.00 -48.13
C ASP A 410 -40.64 -2.35 -47.88
N PRO A 411 -41.24 -1.65 -48.85
CA PRO A 411 -42.57 -1.05 -48.73
C PRO A 411 -43.68 -2.03 -48.34
N ILE A 412 -43.54 -3.32 -48.68
CA ILE A 412 -44.57 -4.35 -48.43
C ILE A 412 -44.68 -4.65 -46.93
N THR A 413 -43.55 -4.65 -46.23
CA THR A 413 -43.47 -5.00 -44.81
C THR A 413 -43.50 -3.79 -43.88
N TYR A 414 -43.56 -2.58 -44.45
CA TYR A 414 -43.50 -1.34 -43.68
C TYR A 414 -44.84 -1.00 -43.02
N ASN A 415 -44.82 -0.78 -41.71
CA ASN A 415 -46.00 -0.40 -40.92
C ASN A 415 -46.43 1.05 -41.24
N CYS A 416 -47.58 1.20 -41.90
CA CYS A 416 -48.11 2.51 -42.27
C CYS A 416 -48.50 3.35 -41.04
N LEU A 417 -47.75 4.43 -40.78
CA LEU A 417 -47.97 5.35 -39.67
C LEU A 417 -49.03 6.45 -39.93
N ILE A 418 -49.69 6.48 -41.09
CA ILE A 418 -50.71 7.50 -41.37
C ILE A 418 -51.90 7.30 -40.42
N PRO A 419 -52.36 8.35 -39.71
CA PRO A 419 -53.49 8.26 -38.79
C PRO A 419 -54.80 8.11 -39.58
N VAL A 420 -55.60 7.12 -39.20
CA VAL A 420 -56.93 6.84 -39.76
C VAL A 420 -57.97 6.81 -38.63
N GLU A 421 -59.18 7.26 -38.93
CA GLU A 421 -60.30 7.22 -37.99
C GLU A 421 -60.80 5.78 -37.81
N ALA A 422 -61.06 5.37 -36.57
CA ALA A 422 -61.60 4.06 -36.24
C ALA A 422 -62.61 4.14 -35.08
N THR A 423 -63.76 3.49 -35.25
CA THR A 423 -64.72 3.23 -34.17
C THR A 423 -64.24 2.02 -33.36
N LEU A 424 -63.92 2.25 -32.09
CA LEU A 424 -63.52 1.21 -31.14
C LEU A 424 -64.74 0.37 -30.74
N PRO A 425 -64.56 -0.86 -30.22
CA PRO A 425 -65.69 -1.72 -29.83
C PRO A 425 -66.52 -1.20 -28.64
N CYS A 426 -66.05 -0.15 -27.95
CA CYS A 426 -66.80 0.59 -26.93
C CYS A 426 -67.57 1.79 -27.52
N ASP A 427 -67.81 1.79 -28.84
CA ASP A 427 -68.50 2.81 -29.64
C ASP A 427 -67.86 4.21 -29.68
N HIS A 428 -66.69 4.37 -29.07
CA HIS A 428 -65.90 5.59 -29.13
C HIS A 428 -65.08 5.70 -30.44
N ILE A 429 -64.99 6.91 -31.01
CA ILE A 429 -64.23 7.19 -32.23
C ILE A 429 -62.86 7.77 -31.88
N THR A 430 -61.78 7.22 -32.45
CA THR A 430 -60.41 7.72 -32.24
C THR A 430 -59.54 7.62 -33.49
N MET A 431 -58.41 8.32 -33.49
CA MET A 431 -57.40 8.25 -34.56
C MET A 431 -56.34 7.22 -34.18
N LYS A 432 -56.07 6.25 -35.05
CA LYS A 432 -55.00 5.25 -34.87
C LYS A 432 -54.09 5.18 -36.10
N PRO A 433 -52.84 4.73 -35.98
CA PRO A 433 -52.04 4.38 -37.15
C PRO A 433 -52.76 3.35 -38.03
N CYS A 434 -52.63 3.49 -39.35
CA CYS A 434 -53.29 2.61 -40.32
C CYS A 434 -52.99 1.12 -40.06
N TYR A 435 -51.73 0.77 -39.75
CA TYR A 435 -51.30 -0.62 -39.52
C TYR A 435 -51.88 -1.27 -38.24
N MET A 436 -52.31 -0.47 -37.26
CA MET A 436 -52.68 -0.97 -35.93
C MET A 436 -54.11 -1.53 -35.92
N ASP A 437 -54.39 -2.66 -35.28
CA ASP A 437 -55.75 -3.21 -35.20
C ASP A 437 -56.63 -2.36 -34.27
N LYS A 438 -57.90 -2.13 -34.64
CA LYS A 438 -58.86 -1.38 -33.81
C LYS A 438 -59.14 -2.02 -32.44
N LYS A 439 -58.92 -3.33 -32.29
CA LYS A 439 -59.11 -4.07 -31.03
C LYS A 439 -57.97 -3.87 -30.03
N THR A 440 -56.79 -3.47 -30.49
CA THR A 440 -55.60 -3.30 -29.65
C THR A 440 -55.40 -1.87 -29.16
N VAL A 441 -56.26 -0.93 -29.58
CA VAL A 441 -56.17 0.48 -29.21
C VAL A 441 -56.91 0.69 -27.89
N GLU A 442 -56.22 1.25 -26.88
CA GLU A 442 -56.83 1.67 -25.62
C GLU A 442 -57.74 2.89 -25.85
N CYS A 443 -58.95 2.86 -25.28
CA CYS A 443 -59.90 3.95 -25.43
C CYS A 443 -59.45 5.19 -24.62
N PRO A 444 -59.33 6.39 -25.23
CA PRO A 444 -58.88 7.57 -24.52
C PRO A 444 -59.97 8.26 -23.67
N PHE A 445 -61.24 7.88 -23.86
CA PHE A 445 -62.40 8.51 -23.21
C PHE A 445 -62.54 8.07 -21.73
N PRO A 446 -63.13 8.89 -20.85
CA PRO A 446 -63.40 8.51 -19.45
C PRO A 446 -64.42 7.35 -19.36
N CYS A 447 -64.40 6.60 -18.25
CA CYS A 447 -65.42 5.59 -17.98
C CYS A 447 -66.66 6.21 -17.33
N ASP A 448 -67.85 5.95 -17.88
CA ASP A 448 -69.11 6.53 -17.38
C ASP A 448 -69.81 5.69 -16.28
N ASN A 449 -69.27 4.51 -15.93
CA ASN A 449 -69.89 3.60 -14.97
C ASN A 449 -69.67 4.03 -13.50
N ARG A 450 -70.64 3.70 -12.65
CA ARG A 450 -70.57 3.82 -11.18
C ARG A 450 -70.34 2.46 -10.54
N VAL A 451 -69.56 2.43 -9.46
CA VAL A 451 -69.09 1.21 -8.81
C VAL A 451 -70.04 0.81 -7.69
N GLU A 452 -70.70 -0.33 -7.83
CA GLU A 452 -71.53 -0.92 -6.78
C GLU A 452 -70.68 -1.62 -5.70
N PRO A 453 -71.07 -1.65 -4.41
CA PRO A 453 -72.27 -1.04 -3.82
C PRO A 453 -72.08 0.42 -3.36
N CYS A 454 -70.91 1.02 -3.59
CA CYS A 454 -70.58 2.34 -3.05
C CYS A 454 -71.19 3.52 -3.85
N GLY A 455 -71.65 3.31 -5.08
CA GLY A 455 -72.27 4.32 -5.95
C GLY A 455 -71.31 5.39 -6.50
N HIS A 456 -70.00 5.26 -6.26
CA HIS A 456 -68.98 6.22 -6.70
C HIS A 456 -68.65 6.07 -8.20
N SER A 457 -68.37 7.20 -8.87
CA SER A 457 -67.93 7.23 -10.28
C SER A 457 -66.56 6.56 -10.48
N CYS A 458 -66.41 5.76 -11.53
CA CYS A 458 -65.11 5.21 -11.94
C CYS A 458 -64.15 6.34 -12.38
N GLU A 459 -62.89 6.25 -11.96
CA GLU A 459 -61.85 7.26 -12.29
C GLU A 459 -60.92 6.82 -13.46
N LYS A 460 -61.13 5.63 -14.02
CA LYS A 460 -60.34 5.13 -15.15
C LYS A 460 -60.91 5.62 -16.50
N LYS A 461 -60.10 5.51 -17.54
CA LYS A 461 -60.57 5.57 -18.94
C LYS A 461 -61.47 4.38 -19.25
N CYS A 462 -62.28 4.48 -20.29
CA CYS A 462 -63.18 3.44 -20.75
C CYS A 462 -62.42 2.11 -20.90
N HIS A 463 -62.72 1.18 -20.00
CA HIS A 463 -62.06 -0.12 -19.91
C HIS A 463 -63.05 -1.27 -20.07
N VAL A 464 -64.17 -1.02 -20.77
CA VAL A 464 -65.23 -2.00 -21.06
C VAL A 464 -64.67 -3.25 -21.73
N MET A 465 -63.57 -3.14 -22.47
CA MET A 465 -62.90 -4.27 -23.14
C MET A 465 -62.10 -5.17 -22.19
N ILE A 466 -61.76 -4.68 -21.00
CA ILE A 466 -60.90 -5.37 -20.02
C ILE A 466 -61.73 -5.83 -18.82
N ASP A 467 -62.56 -4.93 -18.29
CA ASP A 467 -63.44 -5.18 -17.14
C ASP A 467 -64.82 -4.57 -17.45
N PRO A 468 -65.68 -5.30 -18.18
CA PRO A 468 -66.99 -4.82 -18.60
C PRO A 468 -67.90 -4.52 -17.39
N ASP A 469 -67.87 -5.42 -16.40
CA ASP A 469 -68.77 -5.43 -15.25
C ASP A 469 -68.21 -4.69 -14.02
N HIS A 470 -67.01 -4.12 -14.12
CA HIS A 470 -66.33 -3.41 -13.02
C HIS A 470 -66.09 -4.29 -11.78
N LEU A 471 -65.91 -5.61 -11.99
CA LEU A 471 -65.68 -6.57 -10.91
C LEU A 471 -64.26 -6.49 -10.35
N ASP A 472 -63.30 -6.09 -11.19
CA ASP A 472 -61.89 -5.96 -10.81
C ASP A 472 -61.52 -4.53 -10.34
N TYR A 473 -62.46 -3.58 -10.45
CA TYR A 473 -62.25 -2.21 -10.01
C TYR A 473 -62.59 -2.01 -8.52
N SER A 474 -61.60 -1.67 -7.71
CA SER A 474 -61.79 -1.29 -6.29
C SER A 474 -61.85 0.23 -6.11
N CYS A 475 -62.94 0.73 -5.52
CA CYS A 475 -63.14 2.15 -5.23
C CYS A 475 -62.11 2.69 -4.22
N ARG A 476 -61.43 3.80 -4.56
CA ARG A 476 -60.43 4.47 -3.72
C ARG A 476 -60.92 5.76 -3.06
N LYS A 477 -62.22 6.04 -3.11
CA LYS A 477 -62.79 7.20 -2.39
C LYS A 477 -62.79 6.94 -0.88
N PRO A 478 -62.63 7.98 -0.04
CA PRO A 478 -62.66 7.83 1.42
C PRO A 478 -63.96 7.18 1.88
N CYS A 479 -63.88 6.39 2.95
CA CYS A 479 -65.04 5.74 3.55
C CYS A 479 -65.74 6.67 4.54
N ASP A 480 -67.06 6.83 4.42
CA ASP A 480 -67.85 7.65 5.34
C ASP A 480 -68.56 6.83 6.43
N LYS A 481 -68.21 5.54 6.59
CA LYS A 481 -68.83 4.64 7.57
C LYS A 481 -68.22 4.83 8.96
N ILE A 482 -69.04 4.74 10.00
CA ILE A 482 -68.60 4.75 11.40
C ILE A 482 -67.98 3.38 11.74
N TYR A 483 -66.88 3.36 12.50
CA TYR A 483 -66.23 2.12 12.95
C TYR A 483 -67.20 1.24 13.76
N LYS A 484 -67.12 -0.09 13.57
CA LYS A 484 -67.97 -1.03 14.28
C LYS A 484 -67.61 -1.07 15.77
N GLY A 485 -68.61 -1.10 16.66
CA GLY A 485 -68.40 -1.20 18.11
C GLY A 485 -67.88 0.08 18.79
N CYS A 486 -67.94 1.24 18.13
CA CYS A 486 -67.60 2.52 18.73
C CYS A 486 -68.59 2.88 19.85
N THR A 487 -68.09 3.15 21.06
CA THR A 487 -68.87 3.58 22.24
C THR A 487 -68.57 5.02 22.67
N ALA A 488 -67.92 5.81 21.82
CA ALA A 488 -67.64 7.22 22.10
C ALA A 488 -68.87 8.10 21.82
N ASP A 489 -68.99 9.21 22.55
CA ASP A 489 -70.09 10.18 22.38
C ASP A 489 -70.04 10.88 21.02
N GLU A 490 -68.83 11.13 20.50
CA GLU A 490 -68.63 11.53 19.10
C GLU A 490 -68.24 10.30 18.25
N PRO A 491 -68.95 10.03 17.14
CA PRO A 491 -68.74 8.81 16.37
C PRO A 491 -67.42 8.84 15.58
N HIS A 492 -66.57 7.83 15.80
CA HIS A 492 -65.32 7.69 15.05
C HIS A 492 -65.56 7.14 13.63
N ILE A 493 -65.23 7.94 12.61
CA ILE A 493 -65.40 7.61 11.19
C ILE A 493 -64.17 6.86 10.65
N CYS A 494 -64.42 5.84 9.82
CA CYS A 494 -63.39 5.06 9.14
C CYS A 494 -62.47 5.97 8.31
N GLN A 495 -61.16 5.77 8.42
CA GLN A 495 -60.16 6.54 7.67
C GLN A 495 -59.62 5.79 6.45
N GLU A 496 -60.18 4.61 6.14
CA GLU A 496 -59.78 3.77 5.00
C GLU A 496 -60.61 4.07 3.74
N TYR A 497 -60.25 3.45 2.62
CA TYR A 497 -61.03 3.51 1.37
C TYR A 497 -62.33 2.73 1.47
N CYS A 498 -63.37 3.19 0.77
CA CYS A 498 -64.70 2.58 0.77
C CYS A 498 -64.72 1.08 0.39
N SER A 499 -63.72 0.63 -0.39
CA SER A 499 -63.57 -0.77 -0.80
C SER A 499 -63.01 -1.70 0.29
N LYS A 500 -62.50 -1.17 1.41
CA LYS A 500 -61.97 -1.97 2.52
C LYS A 500 -62.99 -2.13 3.64
N ASP A 501 -62.95 -3.28 4.32
CA ASP A 501 -63.79 -3.52 5.50
C ASP A 501 -63.32 -2.66 6.68
N CYS A 502 -64.26 -2.00 7.36
CA CYS A 502 -63.94 -0.96 8.34
C CYS A 502 -63.49 -1.52 9.69
N GLY A 503 -63.72 -2.81 10.01
CA GLY A 503 -63.30 -3.41 11.28
C GLY A 503 -63.88 -2.75 12.56
N ASN A 504 -63.32 -3.11 13.72
CA ASN A 504 -63.70 -2.55 15.02
C ASN A 504 -62.99 -1.22 15.29
N CYS A 505 -63.58 -0.37 16.13
CA CYS A 505 -63.04 0.96 16.44
C CYS A 505 -61.69 0.88 17.21
N PRO A 506 -60.58 1.35 16.61
CA PRO A 506 -59.24 1.27 17.20
C PRO A 506 -58.86 2.53 18.01
N VAL A 507 -59.75 3.52 18.10
CA VAL A 507 -59.43 4.80 18.77
C VAL A 507 -59.31 4.58 20.27
N LEU A 508 -58.19 5.00 20.86
CA LEU A 508 -57.95 4.90 22.30
C LEU A 508 -58.81 5.93 23.07
N VAL A 509 -59.52 5.46 24.10
CA VAL A 509 -60.35 6.27 24.99
C VAL A 509 -60.11 5.86 26.44
N CYS A 510 -60.20 6.81 27.37
CA CYS A 510 -60.11 6.53 28.79
C CYS A 510 -61.45 5.99 29.31
N LYS A 511 -61.47 4.75 29.80
CA LYS A 511 -62.65 4.14 30.44
C LYS A 511 -62.37 3.83 31.90
N THR A 512 -63.37 4.04 32.75
CA THR A 512 -63.28 3.71 34.19
C THR A 512 -63.88 2.34 34.41
N ARG A 513 -63.10 1.43 34.99
CA ARG A 513 -63.59 0.11 35.40
C ARG A 513 -64.39 0.21 36.71
N SER A 514 -65.24 -0.77 37.00
CA SER A 514 -66.03 -0.91 38.24
C SER A 514 -65.24 -0.77 39.54
N CYS A 515 -63.93 -1.10 39.54
CA CYS A 515 -63.04 -0.89 40.68
C CYS A 515 -62.66 0.59 40.93
N GLY A 516 -63.10 1.51 40.05
CA GLY A 516 -62.85 2.95 40.13
C GLY A 516 -61.49 3.41 39.56
N HIS A 517 -60.78 2.54 38.83
CA HIS A 517 -59.53 2.87 38.14
C HIS A 517 -59.78 3.16 36.65
N ILE A 518 -59.04 4.12 36.11
CA ILE A 518 -59.17 4.61 34.73
C ILE A 518 -58.07 3.97 33.88
N PHE A 519 -58.45 3.40 32.74
CA PHE A 519 -57.54 2.78 31.78
C PHE A 519 -57.73 3.42 30.40
N GLU A 520 -56.64 3.64 29.68
CA GLU A 520 -56.66 4.02 28.28
C GLU A 520 -56.68 2.75 27.41
N MET A 521 -57.72 2.58 26.59
CA MET A 521 -57.94 1.36 25.80
C MET A 521 -58.73 1.66 24.54
N GLU A 522 -58.71 0.75 23.55
CA GLU A 522 -59.49 0.94 22.33
C GLU A 522 -60.98 1.06 22.64
N CYS A 523 -61.66 1.98 21.94
CA CYS A 523 -63.05 2.33 22.15
C CYS A 523 -63.99 1.13 22.05
N SER A 524 -63.64 0.15 21.24
CA SER A 524 -64.43 -1.08 21.08
C SER A 524 -64.25 -2.10 22.22
N ILE A 525 -63.24 -1.95 23.09
CA ILE A 525 -62.97 -2.88 24.20
C ILE A 525 -63.78 -2.48 25.44
N ASN A 526 -64.32 -3.48 26.15
CA ASN A 526 -65.04 -3.28 27.40
C ASN A 526 -64.04 -3.20 28.59
N PRO A 527 -64.11 -2.15 29.44
CA PRO A 527 -63.19 -1.96 30.56
C PRO A 527 -63.23 -3.07 31.61
N GLU A 528 -64.31 -3.85 31.71
CA GLU A 528 -64.38 -4.98 32.65
C GLU A 528 -63.53 -6.19 32.24
N ASP A 529 -63.13 -6.27 30.98
CA ASP A 529 -62.31 -7.37 30.45
C ASP A 529 -60.82 -7.20 30.79
N ILE A 530 -60.43 -6.09 31.44
CA ILE A 530 -59.04 -5.79 31.83
C ILE A 530 -58.79 -6.11 33.32
N VAL A 531 -57.70 -6.82 33.61
CA VAL A 531 -57.21 -7.07 34.97
C VAL A 531 -56.58 -5.79 35.56
N CYS A 532 -56.99 -5.39 36.76
CA CYS A 532 -56.54 -4.15 37.40
C CYS A 532 -55.40 -4.45 38.40
N GLU A 533 -54.20 -4.00 38.10
CA GLU A 533 -53.00 -4.22 38.92
C GLU A 533 -52.71 -3.06 39.90
N GLU A 534 -53.54 -2.00 39.91
CA GLU A 534 -53.39 -0.87 40.84
C GLU A 534 -53.54 -1.30 42.31
N PRO A 535 -52.89 -0.64 43.28
CA PRO A 535 -52.93 -1.03 44.69
C PRO A 535 -54.35 -0.96 45.28
N CYS A 536 -54.71 -1.98 46.07
CA CYS A 536 -56.06 -2.11 46.61
C CYS A 536 -56.37 -1.00 47.63
N LYS A 537 -57.43 -0.23 47.37
CA LYS A 537 -57.85 0.89 48.23
C LYS A 537 -58.63 0.48 49.49
N LYS A 538 -58.79 -0.82 49.78
CA LYS A 538 -59.57 -1.34 50.92
C LYS A 538 -58.76 -1.36 52.23
N LEU A 539 -59.44 -1.14 53.36
CA LEU A 539 -58.87 -1.29 54.72
C LEU A 539 -59.20 -2.69 55.27
N LEU A 540 -58.21 -3.37 55.86
CA LEU A 540 -58.37 -4.64 56.53
C LEU A 540 -59.09 -4.46 57.87
N ASN A 541 -59.73 -5.52 58.39
CA ASN A 541 -60.53 -5.48 59.62
C ASN A 541 -59.75 -5.01 60.88
N CYS A 542 -58.41 -5.11 60.88
CA CYS A 542 -57.56 -4.58 61.95
C CYS A 542 -57.30 -3.06 61.86
N GLY A 543 -57.84 -2.38 60.84
CA GLY A 543 -57.69 -0.94 60.60
C GLY A 543 -56.52 -0.53 59.69
N HIS A 544 -55.71 -1.48 59.21
CA HIS A 544 -54.56 -1.21 58.32
C HIS A 544 -54.93 -1.30 56.83
N LYS A 545 -54.24 -0.55 55.96
CA LYS A 545 -54.48 -0.57 54.50
C LYS A 545 -54.03 -1.90 53.89
N CYS A 546 -54.78 -2.38 52.89
CA CYS A 546 -54.39 -3.55 52.12
C CYS A 546 -53.15 -3.26 51.28
N GLU A 547 -52.20 -4.19 51.25
CA GLU A 547 -50.98 -4.08 50.44
C GLU A 547 -51.06 -4.90 49.13
N GLU A 548 -52.16 -5.63 48.90
CA GLU A 548 -52.37 -6.42 47.68
C GLU A 548 -52.89 -5.55 46.51
N THR A 549 -52.82 -6.06 45.28
CA THR A 549 -53.39 -5.38 44.10
C THR A 549 -54.93 -5.43 44.10
N CYS A 550 -55.57 -4.52 43.36
CA CYS A 550 -57.03 -4.35 43.37
C CYS A 550 -57.78 -5.58 42.83
N SER A 551 -57.14 -6.40 41.99
CA SER A 551 -57.73 -7.64 41.48
C SER A 551 -57.50 -8.85 42.41
N ASP A 552 -56.63 -8.74 43.41
CA ASP A 552 -56.30 -9.82 44.34
C ASP A 552 -57.14 -9.77 45.63
N PRO A 553 -57.50 -10.93 46.23
CA PRO A 553 -58.22 -10.98 47.49
C PRO A 553 -57.36 -10.48 48.66
N CYS A 554 -57.87 -9.54 49.46
CA CYS A 554 -57.12 -8.93 50.57
C CYS A 554 -56.78 -9.95 51.68
N GLY A 555 -55.49 -10.12 51.99
CA GLY A 555 -54.97 -11.07 52.99
C GLY A 555 -54.97 -10.56 54.45
N LEU A 556 -54.51 -11.41 55.38
CA LEU A 556 -54.39 -11.08 56.82
C LEU A 556 -53.23 -10.11 57.09
N CYS A 557 -53.41 -9.18 58.05
CA CYS A 557 -52.43 -8.16 58.40
C CYS A 557 -51.15 -8.78 59.02
N LYS A 558 -49.98 -8.35 58.53
CA LYS A 558 -48.67 -8.93 58.89
C LYS A 558 -47.95 -8.24 60.06
N GLU A 559 -48.56 -7.25 60.72
CA GLU A 559 -47.94 -6.60 61.90
C GLU A 559 -47.97 -7.50 63.14
N LYS A 560 -46.80 -7.75 63.78
CA LYS A 560 -46.65 -8.59 64.98
C LYS A 560 -46.76 -7.74 66.26
N LEU A 561 -47.65 -8.14 67.17
CA LEU A 561 -47.83 -7.55 68.52
C LEU A 561 -46.56 -7.68 69.39
N THR A 562 -46.03 -6.57 69.91
CA THR A 562 -45.01 -6.56 70.97
C THR A 562 -45.64 -6.26 72.33
N THR A 563 -45.96 -7.30 73.10
CA THR A 563 -46.31 -7.18 74.53
C THR A 563 -45.05 -6.96 75.37
N THR A 564 -45.05 -5.89 76.15
CA THR A 564 -44.01 -5.51 77.13
C THR A 564 -44.09 -6.35 78.41
N PHE A 565 -43.00 -7.06 78.73
CA PHE A 565 -42.52 -7.24 80.11
C PHE A 565 -41.00 -7.02 80.12
N SER A 566 -40.55 -6.09 80.96
CA SER A 566 -39.16 -5.69 81.29
C SER A 566 -38.40 -6.81 82.04
N PRO A 567 -37.05 -6.83 82.15
CA PRO A 567 -35.96 -6.26 81.33
C PRO A 567 -34.85 -7.29 80.97
N LYS A 568 -33.86 -6.81 80.19
CA LYS A 568 -32.45 -7.27 80.03
C LYS A 568 -32.07 -8.14 78.82
N ILE A 569 -31.00 -7.64 78.16
CA ILE A 569 -29.97 -8.32 77.34
C ILE A 569 -30.46 -8.79 75.95
N ALA A 570 -29.67 -8.83 74.88
CA ALA A 570 -28.54 -8.10 74.33
C ALA A 570 -28.28 -8.77 72.96
N ARG A 571 -27.55 -8.06 72.09
CA ARG A 571 -26.58 -8.64 71.14
C ARG A 571 -27.11 -9.48 69.94
N ASN A 572 -26.72 -8.95 68.79
CA ASN A 572 -25.75 -9.56 67.85
C ASN A 572 -26.26 -10.25 66.59
N LEU A 573 -25.43 -10.02 65.55
CA LEU A 573 -25.04 -10.92 64.46
C LEU A 573 -25.99 -10.94 63.23
N VAL A 574 -25.53 -10.48 62.04
CA VAL A 574 -24.68 -11.21 61.04
C VAL A 574 -25.61 -12.08 60.15
N THR A 575 -25.47 -12.25 58.84
CA THR A 575 -24.61 -11.83 57.73
C THR A 575 -25.22 -12.49 56.47
N LEU A 576 -24.77 -12.06 55.29
CA LEU A 576 -24.40 -12.90 54.12
C LEU A 576 -25.35 -14.03 53.70
N SER A 577 -25.78 -13.94 52.44
CA SER A 577 -25.24 -14.81 51.37
C SER A 577 -25.73 -14.30 50.02
#